data_AF-A0A820N857-F1
#
_entry.id   AF-A0A820N857-F1
#
_cell.length_a   1.000
_cell.length_b   1.000
_cell.length_c   1.000
_cell.angle_alpha   90.00
_cell.angle_beta   90.00
_cell.angle_gamma   90.00
#
_symmetry.space_group_name_H-M   'P 1'
#
loop_
_entity.id
_entity.type
_entity.pdbx_description
1 polymer ?
#
loop_
_entity_poly.entity_id
_entity_poly.type
_entity_poly.pdbx_seq_one_letter_code
_entity_poly.pdbx_strand_id
1 'polypeptide(L)'
;TLVSVINRKVPEIGELILQRLIITFRHTYQRNDKTNSLSAIKFLSHLIDQNVLHDRILLQILILLLENKTNNSVQLAIKLINECEQQLSQPNPRELDLIFTTLRNLLHEASLAKHTQYIIEVLFAE
;
A
#
# COMPACT_ATOMS: atom_id res chain seq x y z
N THR A 1 -4.30 -3.66 -18.83
CA THR A 1 -4.70 -3.88 -20.24
C THR A 1 -5.13 -5.31 -20.53
N LEU A 2 -4.37 -6.37 -20.23
CA LEU A 2 -4.89 -7.75 -20.36
C LEU A 2 -5.90 -8.10 -19.23
N VAL A 3 -5.54 -7.80 -17.98
CA VAL A 3 -6.37 -8.13 -16.81
C VAL A 3 -7.70 -7.37 -16.83
N SER A 4 -7.73 -6.10 -17.25
CA SER A 4 -8.96 -5.32 -17.40
C SER A 4 -9.91 -5.88 -18.46
N VAL A 5 -9.37 -6.34 -19.59
CA VAL A 5 -10.18 -6.98 -20.65
C VAL A 5 -10.77 -8.31 -20.18
N ILE A 6 -9.99 -9.08 -19.41
CA ILE A 6 -10.46 -10.36 -18.83
C ILE A 6 -11.50 -10.10 -17.74
N ASN A 7 -11.27 -9.16 -16.82
CA ASN A 7 -12.19 -8.82 -15.73
C ASN A 7 -13.54 -8.33 -16.25
N ARG A 8 -13.55 -7.61 -17.38
CA ARG A 8 -14.80 -7.15 -18.02
C ARG A 8 -15.63 -8.30 -18.60
N LYS A 9 -15.02 -9.44 -18.90
CA LYS A 9 -15.70 -10.64 -19.43
C LYS A 9 -16.01 -11.67 -18.35
N VAL A 10 -15.18 -11.75 -17.31
CA VAL A 10 -15.31 -12.69 -16.18
C VAL A 10 -14.88 -11.98 -14.89
N PRO A 11 -15.79 -11.28 -14.21
CA PRO A 11 -15.47 -10.48 -13.02
C PRO A 11 -14.95 -11.32 -11.83
N GLU A 12 -15.32 -12.61 -11.78
CA GLU A 12 -14.84 -13.59 -10.79
C GLU A 12 -13.30 -13.74 -10.81
N ILE A 13 -12.66 -13.50 -11.96
CA ILE A 13 -11.21 -13.56 -12.11
C ILE A 13 -10.53 -12.41 -11.35
N GLY A 14 -11.15 -11.21 -11.31
CA GLY A 14 -10.62 -10.09 -10.53
C GLY A 14 -10.57 -10.39 -9.04
N GLU A 15 -11.60 -11.04 -8.51
CA GLU A 15 -11.69 -11.43 -7.11
C GLU A 15 -10.69 -12.54 -6.75
N LEU A 16 -10.51 -13.56 -7.62
CA LEU A 16 -9.50 -14.60 -7.43
C LEU A 16 -8.08 -14.04 -7.47
N ILE A 17 -7.81 -13.10 -8.40
CA ILE A 17 -6.51 -12.42 -8.48
C ILE A 17 -6.26 -11.65 -7.20
N LEU A 18 -7.26 -10.91 -6.69
CA LEU A 18 -7.15 -10.18 -5.42
C LEU A 18 -6.81 -11.11 -4.26
N GLN A 19 -7.56 -12.19 -4.09
CA GLN A 19 -7.33 -13.15 -3.00
C GLN A 19 -5.91 -13.71 -3.06
N ARG A 20 -5.46 -14.14 -4.26
CA ARG A 20 -4.11 -14.63 -4.45
C ARG A 20 -3.06 -13.57 -4.14
N LEU A 21 -3.31 -12.32 -4.50
CA LEU A 21 -2.37 -11.24 -4.28
C LEU A 21 -2.25 -10.86 -2.81
N ILE A 22 -3.36 -10.81 -2.08
CA ILE A 22 -3.37 -10.58 -0.63
C ILE A 22 -2.61 -11.70 0.08
N ILE A 23 -2.86 -12.97 -0.29
CA ILE A 23 -2.13 -14.12 0.27
C ILE A 23 -0.64 -14.00 -0.03
N THR A 24 -0.28 -13.67 -1.26
CA THR A 24 1.12 -13.51 -1.68
C THR A 24 1.79 -12.39 -0.89
N PHE A 25 1.14 -11.24 -0.77
CA PHE A 25 1.62 -10.09 -0.01
C PHE A 25 1.80 -10.43 1.47
N ARG A 26 0.83 -11.08 2.11
CA ARG A 26 0.94 -11.50 3.51
C ARG A 26 2.12 -12.44 3.72
N HIS A 27 2.31 -13.40 2.82
CA HIS A 27 3.40 -14.37 2.89
C HIS A 27 4.77 -13.71 2.67
N THR A 28 4.90 -12.80 1.70
CA THR A 28 6.17 -12.07 1.46
C THR A 28 6.47 -11.09 2.59
N TYR A 29 5.44 -10.43 3.14
CA TYR A 29 5.55 -9.55 4.29
C TYR A 29 6.03 -10.30 5.54
N GLN A 30 5.43 -11.46 5.85
CA GLN A 30 5.84 -12.30 6.97
C GLN A 30 7.28 -12.81 6.84
N ARG A 31 7.76 -13.04 5.60
CA ARG A 31 9.14 -13.45 5.32
C ARG A 31 10.14 -12.30 5.26
N ASN A 32 9.70 -11.06 5.50
CA ASN A 32 10.50 -9.83 5.30
C ASN A 32 11.09 -9.71 3.88
N ASP A 33 10.42 -10.30 2.88
CA ASP A 33 10.82 -10.24 1.48
C ASP A 33 10.36 -8.92 0.85
N LYS A 34 11.19 -7.89 0.97
CA LYS A 34 10.89 -6.54 0.49
C LYS A 34 10.63 -6.50 -1.02
N THR A 35 11.45 -7.18 -1.82
CA THR A 35 11.39 -7.13 -3.28
C THR A 35 10.06 -7.68 -3.80
N ASN A 36 9.64 -8.83 -3.27
CA ASN A 36 8.37 -9.42 -3.68
C ASN A 36 7.17 -8.67 -3.12
N SER A 37 7.27 -8.11 -1.91
CA SER A 37 6.22 -7.25 -1.34
C SER A 37 6.02 -5.97 -2.19
N LEU A 38 7.10 -5.37 -2.67
CA LEU A 38 7.04 -4.21 -3.57
C LEU A 38 6.43 -4.56 -4.93
N SER A 39 6.79 -5.73 -5.47
CA SER A 39 6.22 -6.21 -6.74
C SER A 39 4.71 -6.47 -6.62
N ALA A 40 4.25 -7.01 -5.48
CA ALA A 40 2.83 -7.17 -5.18
C ALA A 40 2.11 -5.82 -5.07
N ILE A 41 2.70 -4.83 -4.38
CA ILE A 41 2.16 -3.47 -4.27
C ILE A 41 2.04 -2.82 -5.65
N LYS A 42 3.07 -2.92 -6.49
CA LYS A 42 3.05 -2.37 -7.85
C LYS A 42 1.96 -3.01 -8.70
N PHE A 43 1.78 -4.32 -8.56
CA PHE A 43 0.70 -5.02 -9.26
C PHE A 43 -0.69 -4.57 -8.77
N LEU A 44 -0.89 -4.34 -7.46
CA LEU A 44 -2.12 -3.75 -6.93
C LEU A 44 -2.44 -2.40 -7.55
N SER A 45 -1.44 -1.50 -7.57
CA SER A 45 -1.57 -0.18 -8.18
C SER A 45 -2.10 -0.28 -9.60
N HIS A 46 -1.48 -1.14 -10.42
CA HIS A 46 -1.92 -1.39 -11.79
C HIS A 46 -3.31 -2.01 -11.91
N LEU A 47 -3.79 -2.81 -10.94
CA LEU A 47 -5.16 -3.34 -10.98
C LEU A 47 -6.19 -2.24 -10.68
N ILE A 48 -5.86 -1.31 -9.80
CA ILE A 48 -6.72 -0.19 -9.43
C ILE A 48 -6.80 0.83 -10.56
N ASP A 49 -5.66 1.15 -11.19
CA ASP A 49 -5.60 1.98 -12.41
C ASP A 49 -6.51 1.47 -13.53
N GLN A 50 -6.67 0.16 -13.59
CA GLN A 50 -7.44 -0.53 -14.60
C GLN A 50 -8.90 -0.75 -14.19
N ASN A 51 -9.33 -0.17 -13.06
CA ASN A 51 -10.66 -0.34 -12.45
C ASN A 51 -11.03 -1.82 -12.25
N VAL A 52 -10.05 -2.68 -12.01
CA VAL A 52 -10.26 -4.10 -11.69
C VAL A 52 -10.57 -4.26 -10.21
N LEU A 53 -10.00 -3.40 -9.37
CA LEU A 53 -10.15 -3.40 -7.92
C LEU A 53 -10.57 -2.03 -7.42
N HIS A 54 -11.29 -2.02 -6.30
CA HIS A 54 -11.60 -0.80 -5.58
C HIS A 54 -10.37 -0.27 -4.84
N ASP A 55 -10.16 1.04 -4.94
CA ASP A 55 -9.18 1.85 -4.20
C ASP A 55 -9.13 1.58 -2.69
N ARG A 56 -10.27 1.25 -2.05
CA ARG A 56 -10.38 0.92 -0.63
C ARG A 56 -9.42 -0.20 -0.18
N ILE A 57 -9.05 -1.11 -1.09
CA ILE A 57 -8.11 -2.19 -0.78
C ILE A 57 -6.71 -1.63 -0.42
N LEU A 58 -6.26 -0.55 -1.07
CA LEU A 58 -4.98 0.08 -0.74
C LEU A 58 -4.98 0.64 0.68
N LEU A 59 -6.08 1.26 1.09
CA LEU A 59 -6.24 1.80 2.44
C LEU A 59 -6.21 0.69 3.49
N GLN A 60 -6.89 -0.43 3.24
CA GLN A 60 -6.81 -1.61 4.12
C GLN A 60 -5.37 -2.12 4.28
N ILE A 61 -4.61 -2.17 3.19
CA ILE A 61 -3.22 -2.63 3.20
C ILE A 61 -2.32 -1.62 3.95
N LEU A 62 -2.53 -0.32 3.74
CA LEU A 62 -1.82 0.74 4.46
C LEU A 62 -2.05 0.67 5.96
N ILE A 63 -3.30 0.50 6.39
CA ILE A 63 -3.65 0.34 7.80
C ILE A 63 -2.93 -0.88 8.38
N LEU A 64 -2.98 -2.02 7.71
CA LEU A 64 -2.30 -3.26 8.15
C LEU A 64 -0.77 -3.09 8.27
N LEU A 65 -0.14 -2.34 7.36
CA LEU A 65 1.29 -2.05 7.42
C LEU A 65 1.64 -1.13 8.60
N LEU A 66 0.77 -0.18 8.92
CA LEU A 66 0.99 0.79 9.99
C LEU A 66 0.58 0.27 11.38
N GLU A 67 -0.22 -0.78 11.50
CA GLU A 67 -0.56 -1.42 12.78
C GLU A 67 0.69 -1.94 13.52
N ASN A 68 1.63 -2.56 12.80
CA ASN A 68 2.83 -3.16 13.40
C ASN A 68 3.97 -2.14 13.64
N LYS A 69 3.86 -0.93 13.07
CA LYS A 69 4.81 0.20 13.23
C LYS A 69 6.31 -0.15 13.10
N THR A 70 6.67 -1.19 12.34
CA THR A 70 8.08 -1.60 12.17
C THR A 70 8.78 -0.75 11.10
N ASN A 71 10.11 -0.66 11.17
CA ASN A 71 10.90 0.05 10.14
C ASN A 71 10.58 -0.44 8.70
N ASN A 72 10.44 -1.76 8.52
CA ASN A 72 10.15 -2.34 7.21
C ASN A 72 8.71 -2.05 6.76
N SER A 73 7.75 -2.16 7.66
CA SER A 73 6.34 -1.95 7.33
C SER A 73 6.04 -0.48 7.02
N VAL A 74 6.67 0.44 7.75
CA VAL A 74 6.60 1.89 7.47
C VAL A 74 7.21 2.22 6.11
N GLN A 75 8.39 1.69 5.78
CA GLN A 75 9.00 1.90 4.45
C GLN A 75 8.11 1.38 3.31
N LEU A 76 7.50 0.20 3.48
CA LEU A 76 6.55 -0.34 2.51
C LEU A 76 5.29 0.52 2.39
N ALA A 77 4.78 1.06 3.50
CA ALA A 77 3.61 1.93 3.50
C ALA A 77 3.88 3.23 2.73
N ILE A 78 5.02 3.89 2.98
CA ILE A 78 5.41 5.11 2.27
C ILE A 78 5.59 4.82 0.78
N LYS A 79 6.23 3.69 0.44
CA LYS A 79 6.39 3.31 -0.97
C LYS A 79 5.05 3.04 -1.67
N LEU A 80 4.08 2.47 -0.96
CA LEU A 80 2.71 2.27 -1.47
C LEU A 80 2.01 3.62 -1.70
N ILE A 81 2.13 4.57 -0.77
CA ILE A 81 1.59 5.93 -0.92
C ILE A 81 2.17 6.59 -2.19
N ASN A 82 3.49 6.60 -2.35
CA ASN A 82 4.12 7.25 -3.52
C ASN A 82 3.76 6.59 -4.85
N GLU A 83 3.56 5.27 -4.89
CA GLU A 83 3.16 4.55 -6.12
C GLU A 83 1.66 4.64 -6.41
N CYS A 84 0.82 5.02 -5.43
CA CYS A 84 -0.64 5.03 -5.54
C CYS A 84 -1.28 6.38 -5.17
N GLU A 85 -0.52 7.47 -5.18
CA GLU A 85 -0.95 8.79 -4.69
C GLU A 85 -2.18 9.31 -5.45
N GLN A 86 -2.18 9.18 -6.78
CA GLN A 86 -3.28 9.65 -7.64
C GLN A 86 -4.59 8.91 -7.37
N GLN A 87 -4.49 7.61 -7.07
CA GLN A 87 -5.60 6.69 -6.84
C GLN A 87 -6.15 6.84 -5.42
N LEU A 88 -5.31 7.24 -4.47
CA LEU A 88 -5.69 7.43 -3.07
C LEU A 88 -6.29 8.82 -2.78
N SER A 89 -5.84 9.87 -3.47
CA SER A 89 -6.16 11.27 -3.12
C SER A 89 -7.61 11.70 -3.37
N GLN A 90 -8.28 11.11 -4.37
CA GLN A 90 -9.63 11.49 -4.77
C GLN A 90 -10.76 10.83 -3.97
N PRO A 91 -10.71 9.51 -3.68
CA PRO A 91 -11.87 8.81 -3.12
C PRO A 91 -12.01 8.92 -1.60
N ASN A 92 -10.91 9.04 -0.84
CA ASN A 92 -10.94 8.90 0.63
C ASN A 92 -10.02 9.90 1.36
N PRO A 93 -10.30 11.21 1.29
CA PRO A 93 -9.41 12.24 1.86
C PRO A 93 -9.25 12.11 3.38
N ARG A 94 -10.33 11.81 4.12
CA ARG A 94 -10.29 11.69 5.59
C ARG A 94 -9.47 10.50 6.09
N GLU A 95 -9.52 9.37 5.38
CA GLU A 95 -8.78 8.17 5.79
C GLU A 95 -7.28 8.35 5.51
N LEU A 96 -6.94 9.02 4.41
CA LEU A 96 -5.57 9.42 4.12
C LEU A 96 -5.01 10.40 5.16
N ASP A 97 -5.79 11.41 5.57
CA ASP A 97 -5.37 12.37 6.60
C ASP A 97 -5.00 11.66 7.91
N LEU A 98 -5.75 10.62 8.28
CA LEU A 98 -5.46 9.80 9.46
C LEU A 98 -4.15 9.01 9.30
N ILE A 99 -3.89 8.47 8.10
CA ILE A 99 -2.64 7.77 7.77
C ILE A 99 -1.45 8.74 7.88
N PHE A 100 -1.54 9.92 7.27
CA PHE A 100 -0.49 10.94 7.39
C PHE A 100 -0.30 11.41 8.83
N THR A 101 -1.38 11.58 9.60
CA THR A 101 -1.28 11.91 11.03
C THR A 101 -0.55 10.80 11.81
N THR A 102 -0.85 9.54 11.51
CA THR A 102 -0.16 8.39 12.12
C THR A 102 1.33 8.39 11.77
N LEU A 103 1.69 8.65 10.52
CA LEU A 103 3.09 8.77 10.08
C LEU A 103 3.83 9.92 10.79
N ARG A 104 3.18 11.07 11.01
CA ARG A 104 3.77 12.16 11.81
C ARG A 104 3.98 11.77 13.27
N ASN A 105 3.02 11.06 13.87
CA ASN A 105 3.15 10.60 15.26
C ASN A 105 4.34 9.64 15.41
N LEU A 106 4.57 8.78 14.40
CA LEU A 106 5.72 7.87 14.37
C LEU A 106 7.09 8.57 14.35
N LEU A 107 7.19 9.82 13.86
CA LEU A 107 8.43 10.61 13.97
C LEU A 107 8.75 11.00 15.42
N HIS A 108 7.72 11.16 16.25
CA HIS A 108 7.87 11.54 17.66
C HIS A 108 8.08 10.32 18.56
N GLU A 109 7.60 9.15 18.15
CA GLU A 109 7.84 7.87 18.83
C GLU A 109 9.29 7.42 18.56
N ALA A 110 10.20 7.54 19.54
CA ALA A 110 11.65 7.29 19.44
C ALA A 110 12.07 5.81 19.18
N SER A 111 11.22 5.01 18.53
CA SER A 111 11.42 3.59 18.25
C SER A 111 11.89 3.28 16.82
N LEU A 112 11.79 4.26 15.90
CA LEU A 112 12.19 4.09 14.51
C LEU A 112 13.68 4.39 14.28
N ALA A 113 14.27 3.69 13.33
CA ALA A 113 15.64 3.97 12.88
C ALA A 113 15.69 5.33 12.14
N LYS A 114 16.81 6.05 12.28
CA LYS A 114 17.04 7.37 11.63
C LYS A 114 16.74 7.35 10.12
N HIS A 115 17.08 6.25 9.43
CA HIS A 115 16.79 6.11 8.01
C HIS A 115 15.29 6.09 7.71
N THR A 116 14.48 5.39 8.51
CA THR A 116 13.02 5.36 8.35
C THR A 116 12.42 6.73 8.67
N GLN A 117 12.93 7.41 9.70
CA GLN A 117 12.50 8.78 10.03
C GLN A 117 12.75 9.73 8.86
N TYR A 118 13.95 9.70 8.27
CA TYR A 118 14.28 10.49 7.10
C TYR A 118 13.34 10.24 5.92
N ILE A 119 12.94 8.99 5.65
CA ILE A 119 11.99 8.67 4.57
C ILE A 119 10.61 9.30 4.85
N ILE A 120 10.15 9.32 6.10
CA ILE A 120 8.90 9.99 6.47
C ILE A 120 9.05 11.51 6.30
N GLU A 121 10.18 12.10 6.69
CA GLU A 121 10.44 13.53 6.51
C GLU A 121 10.41 13.93 5.03
N VAL A 122 11.04 13.13 4.16
CA VAL A 122 11.01 13.34 2.70
C VAL A 122 9.59 13.30 2.16
N LEU A 123 8.75 12.35 2.61
CA LEU A 123 7.35 12.26 2.21
C LEU A 123 6.55 13.54 2.54
N PHE A 124 6.86 14.24 3.64
CA PHE A 124 6.17 15.48 4.02
C PHE A 124 6.80 16.75 3.43
N ALA A 125 7.96 16.63 2.79
CA ALA A 125 8.65 17.75 2.15
C ALA A 125 8.26 17.91 0.67
N GLU A 126 7.69 16.87 0.06
CA GLU A 126 7.07 16.87 -1.28
C GLU A 126 5.63 17.43 -1.23
#